data_AF-A0A7S0W4Z8-F1
#
_entry.id   AF-A0A7S0W4Z8-F1
#
_cell.length_a   1.000
_cell.length_b   1.000
_cell.length_c   1.000
_cell.angle_alpha   90.00
_cell.angle_beta   90.00
_cell.angle_gamma   90.00
#
_symmetry.space_group_name_H-M   'P 1'
#
loop_
_entity.id
_entity.type
_entity.pdbx_description
1 polymer ?
#
loop_
_entity_poly.entity_id
_entity_poly.type
_entity_poly.pdbx_seq_one_letter_code
_entity_poly.pdbx_strand_id
1 'polypeptide(L)'
;EGEGAAAEAEAEAAEGDGEAEAEPEDTGPGHPGVHRDMANLLLEQWGDCEKVFEEEVRAAMRGLRREEREVINHIASCRQAFVEFLRRQDGKQKLVHAFQVEFNAVDMELRALDQTKGHLHCLADDLRDSLWEKCDEGRDAAEQERQAVVEDTFVGDHVKALASLLASLVHQESVRFQATCNIARDWYKGASGADLDDEVPEPHNALQAFAEALEAAPEGEAEEGGVLKPTDVGALEALRACIAGAVEALCVTPPPPPGGCGC
;
A
#
# COMPACT_ATOMS: atom_id res chain seq x y z
N GLU A 1 56.57 39.93 -36.81
CA GLU A 1 57.88 39.26 -36.80
C GLU A 1 57.58 37.79 -36.57
N GLY A 2 57.61 36.88 -37.52
CA GLY A 2 58.42 36.80 -38.73
C GLY A 2 59.26 35.53 -38.61
N GLU A 3 58.93 34.52 -39.43
CA GLU A 3 59.77 33.39 -39.86
C GLU A 3 60.15 32.37 -38.76
N GLY A 4 59.94 31.07 -38.90
CA GLY A 4 60.03 30.21 -40.09
C GLY A 4 61.34 29.41 -40.01
N ALA A 5 61.25 28.09 -39.87
CA ALA A 5 62.22 27.12 -40.41
C ALA A 5 61.85 25.70 -39.96
N ALA A 6 61.31 24.93 -40.91
CA ALA A 6 61.39 23.50 -40.92
C ALA A 6 62.85 23.06 -41.18
N ALA A 7 63.27 21.98 -40.55
CA ALA A 7 64.43 21.19 -40.97
C ALA A 7 64.12 19.72 -40.71
N GLU A 8 63.83 19.02 -41.80
CA GLU A 8 63.82 17.57 -41.90
C GLU A 8 65.22 17.02 -41.64
N ALA A 9 65.30 15.90 -40.93
CA ALA A 9 66.44 15.00 -40.97
C ALA A 9 65.91 13.56 -41.00
N GLU A 10 66.08 12.93 -42.16
CA GLU A 10 65.87 11.50 -42.41
C GLU A 10 67.01 10.64 -41.83
N ALA A 11 66.70 9.35 -41.75
CA ALA A 11 67.57 8.17 -41.70
C ALA A 11 68.02 7.70 -40.30
N GLU A 12 67.47 6.57 -39.86
CA GLU A 12 68.02 5.23 -40.15
C GLU A 12 67.05 4.16 -39.66
N ALA A 13 66.79 3.18 -40.50
CA ALA A 13 66.00 2.00 -40.18
C ALA A 13 66.85 1.02 -39.36
N ALA A 14 66.36 0.63 -38.20
CA ALA A 14 66.83 -0.55 -37.48
C ALA A 14 65.63 -1.48 -37.28
N GLU A 15 65.53 -2.49 -38.15
CA GLU A 15 64.75 -3.70 -37.89
C GLU A 15 65.35 -4.37 -36.64
N GLY A 16 64.60 -4.32 -35.54
CA GLY A 16 64.82 -5.14 -34.36
C GLY A 16 63.57 -5.97 -34.16
N ASP A 17 63.56 -7.15 -34.77
CA ASP A 17 62.64 -8.23 -34.43
C ASP A 17 62.94 -8.65 -32.99
N GLY A 18 61.92 -8.62 -32.15
CA GLY A 18 62.05 -8.75 -30.71
C GLY A 18 60.66 -8.77 -30.12
N GLU A 19 60.04 -9.95 -30.14
CA GLU A 19 58.91 -10.33 -29.29
C GLU A 19 59.27 -9.98 -27.83
N ALA A 20 58.88 -8.78 -27.40
CA ALA A 20 58.85 -8.43 -26.00
C ALA A 20 57.60 -9.10 -25.43
N GLU A 21 57.79 -10.30 -24.90
CA GLU A 21 56.82 -10.96 -24.05
C GLU A 21 56.34 -9.96 -23.00
N ALA A 22 55.03 -9.70 -22.98
CA ALA A 22 54.40 -8.92 -21.94
C ALA A 22 54.59 -9.67 -20.62
N GLU A 23 55.47 -9.15 -19.78
CA GLU A 23 55.61 -9.55 -18.37
C GLU A 23 54.21 -9.57 -17.74
N PRO A 24 53.83 -10.65 -17.03
CA PRO A 24 52.55 -10.72 -16.35
C PRO A 24 52.52 -9.67 -15.25
N GLU A 25 51.52 -8.78 -15.28
CA GLU A 25 51.28 -7.85 -14.18
C GLU A 25 51.14 -8.63 -12.87
N ASP A 26 52.05 -8.33 -11.93
CA ASP A 26 52.11 -8.84 -10.57
C ASP A 26 50.81 -8.50 -9.84
N THR A 27 49.87 -9.44 -9.88
CA THR A 27 48.65 -9.39 -9.09
C THR A 27 49.02 -9.76 -7.66
N GLY A 28 49.06 -8.74 -6.80
CA GLY A 28 49.23 -8.90 -5.35
C GLY A 28 48.26 -9.92 -4.74
N PRO A 29 48.45 -10.29 -3.46
CA PRO A 29 47.93 -11.52 -2.90
C PRO A 29 46.40 -11.65 -3.01
N GLY A 30 45.95 -12.52 -3.92
CA GLY A 30 44.70 -13.26 -3.84
C GLY A 30 43.43 -12.55 -4.29
N HIS A 31 43.43 -11.76 -5.36
CA HIS A 31 42.19 -11.45 -6.06
C HIS A 31 42.03 -12.44 -7.23
N PRO A 32 41.06 -13.35 -7.20
CA PRO A 32 40.89 -14.23 -8.34
C PRO A 32 40.36 -13.38 -9.49
N GLY A 33 41.08 -13.39 -10.61
CA GLY A 33 40.81 -12.55 -11.76
C GLY A 33 39.54 -13.00 -12.47
N VAL A 34 38.37 -12.51 -12.02
CA VAL A 34 37.13 -12.66 -12.78
C VAL A 34 37.34 -12.01 -14.16
N HIS A 35 37.01 -12.74 -15.23
CA HIS A 35 37.11 -12.22 -16.59
C HIS A 35 36.32 -10.92 -16.72
N ARG A 36 36.90 -9.92 -17.40
CA ARG A 36 36.32 -8.57 -17.50
C ARG A 36 34.87 -8.58 -18.01
N ASP A 37 34.55 -9.45 -18.96
CA ASP A 37 33.19 -9.55 -19.51
C ASP A 37 32.19 -10.09 -18.49
N MET A 38 32.61 -11.02 -17.62
CA MET A 38 31.78 -11.52 -16.52
C MET A 38 31.54 -10.42 -15.50
N ALA A 39 32.57 -9.65 -15.14
CA ALA A 39 32.42 -8.53 -14.22
C ALA A 39 31.47 -7.45 -14.76
N ASN A 40 31.54 -7.13 -16.05
CA ASN A 40 30.60 -6.19 -16.70
C ASN A 40 29.17 -6.73 -16.72
N LEU A 41 28.98 -8.01 -17.01
CA LEU A 41 27.67 -8.66 -17.00
C LEU A 41 27.02 -8.61 -15.60
N LEU A 42 27.77 -8.98 -14.56
CA LEU A 42 27.27 -8.94 -13.18
C LEU A 42 26.94 -7.51 -12.73
N LEU A 43 27.73 -6.52 -13.18
CA LEU A 43 27.46 -5.11 -12.91
C LEU A 43 26.18 -4.62 -13.61
N GLU A 44 25.96 -5.03 -14.86
CA GLU A 44 24.73 -4.73 -15.61
C GLU A 44 23.50 -5.35 -14.93
N GLN A 45 23.58 -6.63 -14.56
CA GLN A 45 22.52 -7.34 -13.83
C GLN A 45 22.19 -6.66 -12.49
N TRP A 46 23.21 -6.26 -11.72
CA TRP A 46 23.00 -5.51 -10.49
C TRP A 46 22.32 -4.17 -10.75
N GLY A 47 22.81 -3.43 -11.76
CA GLY A 47 22.27 -2.13 -12.12
C GLY A 47 20.81 -2.19 -12.56
N ASP A 48 20.42 -3.23 -13.30
CA ASP A 48 19.03 -3.42 -13.71
C ASP A 48 18.13 -3.85 -12.55
N CYS A 49 18.62 -4.72 -11.66
CA CYS A 49 17.90 -5.08 -10.44
C CYS A 49 17.63 -3.86 -9.56
N GLU A 50 18.63 -3.00 -9.36
CA GLU A 50 18.49 -1.80 -8.53
C GLU A 50 17.53 -0.77 -9.15
N LYS A 51 17.53 -0.61 -10.48
CA LYS A 51 16.57 0.26 -11.19
C LYS A 51 15.14 -0.22 -10.97
N VAL A 52 14.88 -1.51 -11.17
CA VAL A 52 13.53 -2.09 -10.98
C VAL A 52 13.09 -1.90 -9.52
N PHE A 53 13.96 -2.21 -8.56
CA PHE A 53 13.66 -1.98 -7.15
C PHE A 53 13.31 -0.51 -6.85
N GLU A 54 14.10 0.44 -7.34
CA GLU A 54 13.86 1.87 -7.13
C GLU A 54 12.51 2.31 -7.73
N GLU A 55 12.19 1.86 -8.95
CA GLU A 55 10.94 2.17 -9.63
C GLU A 55 9.72 1.63 -8.89
N GLU A 56 9.77 0.37 -8.46
CA GLU A 56 8.69 -0.32 -7.76
C GLU A 56 8.49 0.22 -6.33
N VAL A 57 9.57 0.44 -5.57
CA VAL A 57 9.48 1.08 -4.25
C VAL A 57 8.91 2.49 -4.36
N ARG A 58 9.32 3.25 -5.38
CA ARG A 58 8.75 4.59 -5.63
C ARG A 58 7.27 4.49 -5.99
N ALA A 59 6.84 3.47 -6.73
CA ALA A 59 5.44 3.22 -7.04
C ALA A 59 4.62 2.89 -5.79
N ALA A 60 5.11 1.97 -4.95
CA ALA A 60 4.48 1.62 -3.68
C ALA A 60 4.36 2.83 -2.73
N MET A 61 5.41 3.65 -2.61
CA MET A 61 5.40 4.87 -1.81
C MET A 61 4.47 5.96 -2.36
N ARG A 62 4.21 5.99 -3.67
CA ARG A 62 3.15 6.83 -4.26
C ARG A 62 1.76 6.29 -3.91
N GLY A 63 1.59 4.96 -3.93
CA GLY A 63 0.38 4.28 -3.49
C GLY A 63 0.05 4.63 -2.04
N LEU A 64 1.00 4.44 -1.12
CA LEU A 64 0.82 4.73 0.30
C LEU A 64 0.36 6.18 0.57
N ARG A 65 0.96 7.14 -0.13
CA ARG A 65 0.54 8.56 -0.05
C ARG A 65 -0.84 8.82 -0.63
N ARG A 66 -1.31 8.01 -1.59
CA ARG A 66 -2.66 8.10 -2.13
C ARG A 66 -3.66 7.61 -1.10
N GLU A 67 -3.43 6.42 -0.54
CA GLU A 67 -4.25 5.84 0.53
C GLU A 67 -4.40 6.81 1.71
N GLU A 68 -3.28 7.40 2.17
CA GLU A 68 -3.28 8.40 3.24
C GLU A 68 -4.21 9.60 2.92
N ARG A 69 -4.14 10.13 1.70
CA ARG A 69 -4.98 11.26 1.28
C ARG A 69 -6.45 10.88 1.19
N GLU A 70 -6.75 9.68 0.72
CA GLU A 70 -8.12 9.18 0.61
C GLU A 70 -8.74 9.01 2.00
N VAL A 71 -8.00 8.46 2.96
CA VAL A 71 -8.42 8.37 4.37
C VAL A 71 -8.67 9.75 4.97
N ILE A 72 -7.76 10.71 4.77
CA ILE A 72 -7.94 12.09 5.27
C ILE A 72 -9.20 12.73 4.68
N ASN A 73 -9.41 12.59 3.37
CA ASN A 73 -10.58 13.16 2.68
C ASN A 73 -11.88 12.51 3.15
N HIS A 74 -11.88 11.19 3.35
CA HIS A 74 -13.04 10.47 3.88
C HIS A 74 -13.38 10.93 5.30
N ILE A 75 -12.40 11.04 6.20
CA ILE A 75 -12.63 11.56 7.56
C ILE A 75 -13.20 12.98 7.52
N ALA A 76 -12.70 13.84 6.63
CA ALA A 76 -13.23 15.18 6.46
C ALA A 76 -14.68 15.17 5.97
N SER A 77 -15.00 14.31 4.99
CA SER A 77 -16.35 14.11 4.45
C SER A 77 -17.31 13.60 5.53
N CYS A 78 -16.93 12.59 6.30
CA CYS A 78 -17.76 12.04 7.38
C CYS A 78 -18.04 13.08 8.47
N ARG A 79 -17.04 13.90 8.84
CA ARG A 79 -17.24 15.02 9.77
C ARG A 79 -18.21 16.05 9.22
N GLN A 80 -18.10 16.38 7.93
CA GLN A 80 -18.99 17.33 7.29
C GLN A 80 -20.43 16.81 7.24
N ALA A 81 -20.62 15.56 6.81
CA ALA A 81 -21.92 14.89 6.78
C ALA A 81 -22.58 14.87 8.18
N PHE A 82 -21.81 14.56 9.23
CA PHE A 82 -22.30 14.58 10.60
C PHE A 82 -22.72 15.99 11.06
N VAL A 83 -21.94 17.02 10.72
CA VAL A 83 -22.30 18.41 11.04
C VAL A 83 -23.57 18.85 10.30
N GLU A 84 -23.72 18.47 9.02
CA GLU A 84 -24.92 18.73 8.23
C GLU A 84 -26.15 18.03 8.82
N PHE A 85 -25.99 16.78 9.25
CA PHE A 85 -27.03 16.03 9.95
C PHE A 85 -27.50 16.74 11.24
N LEU A 86 -26.57 17.20 12.08
CA LEU A 86 -26.90 17.91 13.32
C LEU A 86 -27.56 19.28 13.09
N ARG A 87 -27.26 19.94 11.96
CA ARG A 87 -27.81 21.26 11.61
C ARG A 87 -29.18 21.20 10.95
N ARG A 88 -29.65 20.01 10.57
CA ARG A 88 -30.95 19.82 9.90
C ARG A 88 -32.08 20.39 10.76
N GLN A 89 -32.85 21.34 10.19
CA GLN A 89 -34.00 21.91 10.90
C GLN A 89 -35.13 20.88 10.98
N ASP A 90 -35.64 20.68 12.19
CA ASP A 90 -36.82 19.86 12.44
C ASP A 90 -38.08 20.71 12.18
N GLY A 91 -38.81 20.42 11.10
CA GLY A 91 -39.95 21.20 10.64
C GLY A 91 -41.13 21.28 11.61
N LYS A 92 -41.07 20.57 12.75
CA LYS A 92 -42.11 20.52 13.79
C LYS A 92 -42.57 21.89 14.29
N GLN A 93 -41.65 22.84 14.47
CA GLN A 93 -42.04 24.18 14.95
C GLN A 93 -42.93 24.94 13.96
N LYS A 94 -42.76 24.71 12.65
CA LYS A 94 -43.63 25.32 11.64
C LYS A 94 -45.05 24.79 11.73
N LEU A 95 -45.21 23.48 12.00
CA LEU A 95 -46.52 22.84 12.19
C LEU A 95 -47.22 23.39 13.44
N VAL A 96 -46.50 23.49 14.56
CA VAL A 96 -47.03 24.05 15.81
C VAL A 96 -47.45 25.52 15.62
N HIS A 97 -46.63 26.32 14.93
CA HIS A 97 -46.97 27.71 14.66
C HIS A 97 -48.21 27.84 13.76
N ALA A 98 -48.31 27.05 12.69
CA ALA A 98 -49.48 27.05 11.82
C ALA A 98 -50.76 26.70 12.59
N PHE A 99 -50.71 25.65 13.41
CA PHE A 99 -51.82 25.28 14.29
C PHE A 99 -52.19 26.40 15.27
N GLN A 100 -51.20 27.03 15.92
CA GLN A 100 -51.47 28.12 16.87
C GLN A 100 -52.19 29.30 16.20
N VAL A 101 -51.81 29.65 14.97
CA VAL A 101 -52.47 30.71 14.21
C VAL A 101 -53.92 30.33 13.92
N GLU A 102 -54.17 29.12 13.42
CA GLU A 102 -55.50 28.65 13.04
C GLU A 102 -56.42 28.47 14.26
N PHE A 103 -55.91 27.87 15.33
CA PHE A 103 -56.63 27.67 16.59
C PHE A 103 -57.02 29.00 17.25
N ASN A 104 -56.12 30.00 17.21
CA ASN A 104 -56.35 31.31 17.80
C ASN A 104 -57.16 32.27 16.93
N ALA A 105 -57.35 31.97 15.65
CA ALA A 105 -58.21 32.74 14.76
C ALA A 105 -59.70 32.60 15.10
N VAL A 106 -60.09 31.54 15.83
CA VAL A 106 -61.47 31.29 16.26
C VAL A 106 -61.85 32.20 17.42
N ASP A 107 -62.91 33.00 17.24
CA ASP A 107 -63.44 33.93 18.23
C ASP A 107 -63.87 33.22 19.54
N MET A 108 -63.67 33.90 20.68
CA MET A 108 -64.02 33.42 22.01
C MET A 108 -65.49 33.07 22.17
N GLU A 109 -66.40 33.80 21.53
CA GLU A 109 -67.84 33.55 21.63
C GLU A 109 -68.23 32.23 20.93
N LEU A 110 -67.59 31.94 19.80
CA LEU A 110 -67.83 30.72 19.02
C LEU A 110 -67.27 29.47 19.71
N ARG A 111 -66.24 29.61 20.54
CA ARG A 111 -65.64 28.48 21.29
C ARG A 111 -66.58 27.83 22.31
N ALA A 112 -67.65 28.50 22.71
CA ALA A 112 -68.65 27.91 23.61
C ALA A 112 -69.53 26.87 22.91
N LEU A 113 -69.66 26.95 21.58
CA LEU A 113 -70.49 26.05 20.77
C LEU A 113 -69.84 24.68 20.62
N ASP A 114 -70.61 23.62 20.83
CA ASP A 114 -70.09 22.24 20.80
C ASP A 114 -69.58 21.83 19.40
N GLN A 115 -70.18 22.36 18.33
CA GLN A 115 -69.68 22.13 16.96
C GLN A 115 -68.29 22.71 16.76
N THR A 116 -68.05 23.93 17.24
CA THR A 116 -66.74 24.61 17.13
C THR A 116 -65.69 23.93 18.01
N LYS A 117 -66.07 23.46 19.21
CA LYS A 117 -65.18 22.62 20.03
C LYS A 117 -64.78 21.34 19.29
N GLY A 118 -65.74 20.67 18.66
CA GLY A 118 -65.47 19.48 17.84
C GLY A 118 -64.45 19.76 16.73
N HIS A 119 -64.61 20.87 16.02
CA HIS A 119 -63.64 21.28 15.00
C HIS A 119 -62.25 21.57 15.58
N LEU A 120 -62.15 22.27 16.71
CA LEU A 120 -60.88 22.53 17.40
C LEU A 120 -60.21 21.25 17.90
N HIS A 121 -60.99 20.25 18.33
CA HIS A 121 -60.47 18.92 18.66
C HIS A 121 -59.90 18.21 17.44
N CYS A 122 -60.61 18.23 16.30
CA CYS A 122 -60.09 17.68 15.05
C CYS A 122 -58.78 18.34 14.62
N LEU A 123 -58.69 19.68 14.67
CA LEU A 123 -57.44 20.39 14.36
C LEU A 123 -56.27 19.98 15.26
N ALA A 124 -56.54 19.69 16.54
CA ALA A 124 -55.52 19.22 17.47
C ALA A 124 -55.09 17.77 17.18
N ASP A 125 -56.04 16.91 16.80
CA ASP A 125 -55.74 15.54 16.33
C ASP A 125 -54.93 15.56 15.04
N ASP A 126 -55.29 16.41 14.08
CA ASP A 126 -54.55 16.57 12.81
C ASP A 126 -53.10 17.06 13.04
N LEU A 127 -52.91 18.00 13.99
CA LEU A 127 -51.56 18.42 14.41
C LEU A 127 -50.79 17.25 15.02
N ARG A 128 -51.40 16.47 15.91
CA ARG A 128 -50.75 15.31 16.54
C ARG A 128 -50.26 14.34 15.47
N ASP A 129 -51.13 13.98 14.54
CA ASP A 129 -50.84 13.02 13.49
C ASP A 129 -49.73 13.54 12.56
N SER A 130 -49.77 14.83 12.19
CA SER A 130 -48.71 15.49 11.42
C SER A 130 -47.35 15.53 12.14
N LEU A 131 -47.36 15.75 13.47
CA LEU A 131 -46.13 15.72 14.28
C LEU A 131 -45.57 14.31 14.43
N TRP A 132 -46.44 13.31 14.53
CA TRP A 132 -46.04 11.89 14.55
C TRP A 132 -45.38 11.49 13.24
N GLU A 133 -45.98 11.84 12.10
CA GLU A 133 -45.38 11.58 10.78
C GLU A 133 -43.99 12.20 10.68
N LYS A 134 -43.80 13.45 11.14
CA LYS A 134 -42.46 14.08 11.18
C LYS A 134 -41.47 13.40 12.10
N CYS A 135 -41.93 12.85 13.23
CA CYS A 135 -41.07 12.06 14.11
C CYS A 135 -40.66 10.73 13.46
N ASP A 136 -41.60 10.04 12.81
CA ASP A 136 -41.33 8.79 12.09
C ASP A 136 -40.38 9.02 10.91
N GLU A 137 -40.59 10.04 10.08
CA GLU A 137 -39.65 10.46 9.03
C GLU A 137 -38.23 10.70 9.60
N GLY A 138 -38.14 11.37 10.75
CA GLY A 138 -36.88 11.65 11.41
C GLY A 138 -36.18 10.39 11.93
N ARG A 139 -36.95 9.46 12.49
CA ARG A 139 -36.47 8.15 12.94
C ARG A 139 -35.98 7.31 11.76
N ASP A 140 -36.76 7.22 10.69
CA ASP A 140 -36.45 6.39 9.53
C ASP A 140 -35.20 6.93 8.81
N ALA A 141 -35.05 8.25 8.71
CA ALA A 141 -33.82 8.86 8.18
C ALA A 141 -32.59 8.58 9.06
N ALA A 142 -32.74 8.59 10.39
CA ALA A 142 -31.63 8.27 11.30
C ALA A 142 -31.25 6.78 11.23
N GLU A 143 -32.23 5.90 11.08
CA GLU A 143 -32.00 4.46 10.91
C GLU A 143 -31.34 4.15 9.57
N GLN A 144 -31.73 4.85 8.49
CA GLN A 144 -31.05 4.74 7.19
C GLN A 144 -29.58 5.17 7.27
N GLU A 145 -29.28 6.30 7.92
CA GLU A 145 -27.90 6.75 8.12
C GLU A 145 -27.11 5.74 8.97
N ARG A 146 -27.72 5.22 10.03
CA ARG A 146 -27.12 4.17 10.86
C ARG A 146 -26.79 2.94 10.02
N GLN A 147 -27.71 2.50 9.16
CA GLN A 147 -27.51 1.35 8.30
C GLN A 147 -26.40 1.61 7.27
N ALA A 148 -26.35 2.80 6.68
CA ALA A 148 -25.28 3.19 5.76
C ALA A 148 -23.90 3.15 6.43
N VAL A 149 -23.78 3.60 7.67
CA VAL A 149 -22.52 3.54 8.45
C VAL A 149 -22.13 2.08 8.78
N VAL A 150 -23.10 1.21 9.07
CA VAL A 150 -22.84 -0.21 9.36
C VAL A 150 -22.36 -0.95 8.10
N GLU A 151 -22.98 -0.65 6.96
CA GLU A 151 -22.65 -1.24 5.66
C GLU A 151 -21.35 -0.69 5.06
N ASP A 152 -20.80 0.40 5.59
CA ASP A 152 -19.57 1.00 5.08
C ASP A 152 -18.39 0.00 5.12
N THR A 153 -17.74 -0.15 3.95
CA THR A 153 -16.57 -1.01 3.75
C THR A 153 -15.26 -0.22 3.67
N PHE A 154 -15.33 1.12 3.71
CA PHE A 154 -14.18 2.00 3.47
C PHE A 154 -12.93 1.58 4.24
N VAL A 155 -13.04 1.42 5.56
CA VAL A 155 -11.90 1.05 6.40
C VAL A 155 -11.31 -0.30 6.01
N GLY A 156 -12.16 -1.30 5.76
CA GLY A 156 -11.70 -2.64 5.39
C GLY A 156 -11.03 -2.68 4.03
N ASP A 157 -11.55 -1.94 3.05
CA ASP A 157 -10.97 -1.83 1.71
C ASP A 157 -9.59 -1.15 1.77
N HIS A 158 -9.45 -0.09 2.55
CA HIS A 158 -8.17 0.59 2.77
C HIS A 158 -7.15 -0.26 3.55
N VAL A 159 -7.59 -1.07 4.52
CA VAL A 159 -6.69 -2.03 5.20
C VAL A 159 -6.13 -3.05 4.21
N LYS A 160 -6.97 -3.59 3.32
CA LYS A 160 -6.52 -4.53 2.26
C LYS A 160 -5.57 -3.86 1.27
N ALA A 161 -5.86 -2.63 0.86
CA ALA A 161 -4.99 -1.87 -0.04
C ALA A 161 -3.61 -1.61 0.59
N LEU A 162 -3.58 -1.18 1.85
CA LEU A 162 -2.34 -0.98 2.60
C LEU A 162 -1.57 -2.29 2.80
N ALA A 163 -2.24 -3.38 3.15
CA ALA A 163 -1.62 -4.69 3.30
C ALA A 163 -0.98 -5.16 1.98
N SER A 164 -1.67 -4.97 0.86
CA SER A 164 -1.14 -5.28 -0.47
C SER A 164 0.09 -4.44 -0.82
N LEU A 165 0.06 -3.12 -0.56
CA LEU A 165 1.23 -2.25 -0.79
C LEU A 165 2.44 -2.65 0.06
N LEU A 166 2.22 -3.05 1.32
CA LEU A 166 3.28 -3.55 2.19
C LEU A 166 3.82 -4.90 1.71
N ALA A 167 2.95 -5.82 1.28
CA ALA A 167 3.38 -7.08 0.68
C ALA A 167 4.20 -6.85 -0.61
N SER A 168 3.85 -5.86 -1.43
CA SER A 168 4.65 -5.45 -2.59
C SER A 168 6.05 -4.99 -2.17
N LEU A 169 6.17 -4.18 -1.12
CA LEU A 169 7.48 -3.73 -0.63
C LEU A 169 8.35 -4.91 -0.14
N VAL A 170 7.75 -5.85 0.61
CA VAL A 170 8.42 -7.06 1.07
C VAL A 170 8.91 -7.91 -0.11
N HIS A 171 8.07 -8.04 -1.14
CA HIS A 171 8.44 -8.76 -2.36
C HIS A 171 9.60 -8.10 -3.12
N GLN A 172 9.58 -6.78 -3.26
CA GLN A 172 10.69 -6.09 -3.94
C GLN A 172 12.00 -6.25 -3.17
N GLU A 173 11.97 -6.20 -1.84
CA GLU A 173 13.15 -6.47 -1.02
C GLU A 173 13.61 -7.93 -1.15
N SER A 174 12.69 -8.90 -1.19
CA SER A 174 13.04 -10.31 -1.35
C SER A 174 13.70 -10.59 -2.71
N VAL A 175 13.15 -10.02 -3.78
CA VAL A 175 13.70 -10.17 -5.14
C VAL A 175 15.10 -9.54 -5.22
N ARG A 176 15.28 -8.33 -4.70
CA ARG A 176 16.58 -7.65 -4.66
C ARG A 176 17.61 -8.41 -3.85
N PHE A 177 17.25 -8.92 -2.67
CA PHE A 177 18.14 -9.72 -1.83
C PHE A 177 18.61 -10.98 -2.55
N GLN A 178 17.67 -11.73 -3.16
CA GLN A 178 18.00 -12.96 -3.87
C GLN A 178 18.86 -12.69 -5.11
N ALA A 179 18.56 -11.66 -5.88
CA ALA A 179 19.38 -11.24 -7.00
C ALA A 179 20.81 -10.90 -6.55
N THR A 180 20.96 -10.16 -5.44
CA THR A 180 22.26 -9.82 -4.87
C THR A 180 23.05 -11.05 -4.42
N CYS A 181 22.37 -12.02 -3.79
CA CYS A 181 22.97 -13.31 -3.41
C CYS A 181 23.43 -14.13 -4.61
N ASN A 182 22.67 -14.14 -5.70
CA ASN A 182 23.05 -14.82 -6.94
C ASN A 182 24.27 -14.14 -7.58
N ILE A 183 24.25 -12.81 -7.71
CA ILE A 183 25.38 -12.03 -8.23
C ILE A 183 26.65 -12.28 -7.42
N ALA A 184 26.55 -12.30 -6.08
CA ALA A 184 27.68 -12.60 -5.21
C ALA A 184 28.19 -14.03 -5.42
N ARG A 185 27.30 -15.03 -5.51
CA ARG A 185 27.66 -16.42 -5.77
C ARG A 185 28.40 -16.58 -7.10
N ASP A 186 27.86 -16.00 -8.16
CA ASP A 186 28.43 -16.08 -9.51
C ASP A 186 29.78 -15.38 -9.58
N TRP A 187 29.93 -14.27 -8.87
CA TRP A 187 31.22 -13.62 -8.69
C TRP A 187 32.23 -14.55 -8.02
N TYR A 188 31.89 -15.16 -6.87
CA TYR A 188 32.81 -16.07 -6.16
C TYR A 188 33.18 -17.31 -6.99
N LYS A 189 32.24 -17.85 -7.77
CA LYS A 189 32.48 -19.00 -8.65
C LYS A 189 33.36 -18.64 -9.84
N GLY A 190 33.04 -17.54 -10.53
CA GLY A 190 33.86 -17.03 -11.62
C GLY A 190 35.27 -16.66 -11.15
N ALA A 191 35.40 -16.17 -9.92
CA ALA A 191 36.69 -15.91 -9.30
C ALA A 191 37.45 -17.23 -9.02
N SER A 192 36.77 -18.25 -8.49
CA SER A 192 37.39 -19.54 -8.17
C SER A 192 37.66 -20.43 -9.40
N GLY A 193 37.27 -20.00 -10.61
CA GLY A 193 37.35 -20.80 -11.83
C GLY A 193 36.40 -22.01 -11.84
N ALA A 194 35.40 -22.01 -10.96
CA ALA A 194 34.38 -23.04 -10.90
C ALA A 194 33.28 -22.76 -11.93
N ASP A 195 32.68 -23.83 -12.47
CA ASP A 195 31.54 -23.69 -13.38
C ASP A 195 30.36 -23.01 -12.66
N LEU A 196 29.65 -22.18 -13.41
CA LEU A 196 28.40 -21.57 -12.94
C LEU A 196 27.32 -22.66 -12.84
N ASP A 197 26.38 -22.51 -11.90
CA ASP A 197 25.23 -23.41 -11.88
C ASP A 197 24.31 -23.07 -13.06
N ASP A 198 23.84 -24.09 -13.79
CA ASP A 198 22.84 -23.90 -14.84
C ASP A 198 21.46 -23.53 -14.27
N GLU A 199 21.20 -23.85 -12.99
CA GLU A 199 19.95 -23.57 -12.30
C GLU A 199 20.11 -22.44 -11.28
N VAL A 200 19.53 -21.29 -11.60
CA VAL A 200 19.31 -20.22 -10.62
C VAL A 200 18.04 -20.56 -9.83
N PRO A 201 18.09 -20.64 -8.49
CA PRO A 201 16.90 -20.86 -7.68
C PRO A 201 15.84 -19.80 -7.98
N GLU A 202 14.61 -20.23 -8.27
CA GLU A 202 13.50 -19.32 -8.56
C GLU A 202 13.31 -18.30 -7.43
N PRO A 203 13.02 -17.04 -7.77
CA PRO A 203 12.81 -16.01 -6.78
C PRO A 203 11.60 -16.31 -5.88
N HIS A 204 11.77 -16.16 -4.57
CA HIS A 204 10.63 -16.30 -3.65
C HIS A 204 9.56 -15.24 -3.99
N ASN A 205 8.38 -15.70 -4.40
CA ASN A 205 7.28 -14.83 -4.78
C ASN A 205 6.40 -14.50 -3.56
N ALA A 206 6.86 -13.56 -2.75
CA ALA A 206 6.13 -13.10 -1.57
C ALA A 206 4.73 -12.53 -1.90
N LEU A 207 4.53 -11.95 -3.09
CA LEU A 207 3.22 -11.48 -3.54
C LEU A 207 2.23 -12.60 -3.80
N GLN A 208 2.69 -13.68 -4.44
CA GLN A 208 1.87 -14.86 -4.66
C GLN A 208 1.51 -15.52 -3.32
N ALA A 209 2.47 -15.66 -2.41
CA ALA A 209 2.22 -16.18 -1.07
C ALA A 209 1.21 -15.32 -0.30
N PHE A 210 1.28 -13.99 -0.43
CA PHE A 210 0.28 -13.08 0.14
C PHE A 210 -1.11 -13.29 -0.45
N ALA A 211 -1.22 -13.39 -1.79
CA ALA A 211 -2.52 -13.59 -2.45
C ALA A 211 -3.17 -14.92 -2.05
N GLU A 212 -2.40 -16.01 -2.03
CA GLU A 212 -2.85 -17.33 -1.59
C GLU A 212 -3.28 -17.30 -0.11
N ALA A 213 -2.50 -16.64 0.75
CA ALA A 213 -2.85 -16.49 2.16
C ALA A 213 -4.09 -15.62 2.37
N LEU A 214 -4.30 -14.59 1.55
CA LEU A 214 -5.48 -13.72 1.63
C LEU A 214 -6.75 -14.45 1.17
N GLU A 215 -6.67 -15.30 0.14
CA GLU A 215 -7.78 -16.14 -0.31
C GLU A 215 -8.10 -17.27 0.68
N ALA A 216 -7.07 -17.84 1.32
CA ALA A 216 -7.22 -18.90 2.30
C ALA A 216 -7.54 -18.39 3.71
N ALA A 217 -7.42 -17.08 3.97
CA ALA A 217 -7.64 -16.49 5.27
C ALA A 217 -9.10 -16.74 5.70
N PRO A 218 -9.34 -17.42 6.83
CA PRO A 218 -10.67 -17.44 7.41
C PRO A 218 -11.07 -16.00 7.78
N GLU A 219 -12.37 -15.74 7.90
CA GLU A 219 -12.83 -14.53 8.58
C GLU A 219 -12.26 -14.58 10.02
N GLY A 220 -11.27 -13.73 10.30
CA GLY A 220 -10.54 -13.77 11.57
C GLY A 220 -11.47 -13.44 12.73
N GLU A 221 -11.14 -13.89 13.94
CA GLU A 221 -11.95 -13.52 15.12
C GLU A 221 -11.68 -12.05 15.47
N ALA A 222 -12.57 -11.17 15.03
CA ALA A 222 -12.56 -9.78 15.47
C ALA A 222 -12.93 -9.71 16.95
N GLU A 223 -12.19 -8.91 17.74
CA GLU A 223 -12.56 -8.66 19.13
C GLU A 223 -13.96 -8.03 19.23
N GLU A 224 -14.73 -8.45 20.24
CA GLU A 224 -16.06 -7.89 20.51
C GLU A 224 -15.94 -6.38 20.80
N GLY A 225 -16.47 -5.55 19.90
CA GLY A 225 -16.34 -4.09 19.96
C GLY A 225 -15.10 -3.50 19.29
N GLY A 226 -14.32 -4.31 18.58
CA GLY A 226 -13.21 -3.86 17.73
C GLY A 226 -13.68 -3.05 16.52
N VAL A 227 -12.82 -2.13 16.05
CA VAL A 227 -13.07 -1.29 14.86
C VAL A 227 -12.92 -2.08 13.57
N LEU A 228 -12.11 -3.14 13.60
CA LEU A 228 -11.80 -3.98 12.43
C LEU A 228 -12.80 -5.13 12.30
N LYS A 229 -13.27 -5.36 11.07
CA LYS A 229 -14.10 -6.51 10.74
C LYS A 229 -13.22 -7.77 10.68
N PRO A 230 -13.80 -8.98 10.86
CA PRO A 230 -13.11 -10.27 10.67
C PRO A 230 -12.28 -10.36 9.38
N THR A 231 -12.79 -9.79 8.29
CA THR A 231 -12.12 -9.72 6.99
C THR A 231 -10.83 -8.92 7.00
N ASP A 232 -10.75 -7.90 7.86
CA ASP A 232 -9.62 -6.98 7.93
C ASP A 232 -8.49 -7.63 8.73
N VAL A 233 -8.84 -8.39 9.77
CA VAL A 233 -7.92 -9.23 10.55
C VAL A 233 -7.28 -10.28 9.64
N GLY A 234 -8.07 -10.96 8.80
CA GLY A 234 -7.55 -11.93 7.83
C GLY A 234 -6.53 -11.33 6.86
N ALA A 235 -6.73 -10.10 6.38
CA ALA A 235 -5.77 -9.41 5.52
C ALA A 235 -4.44 -9.09 6.22
N LEU A 236 -4.49 -8.72 7.50
CA LEU A 236 -3.29 -8.48 8.31
C LEU A 236 -2.55 -9.78 8.64
N GLU A 237 -3.28 -10.86 8.88
CA GLU A 237 -2.70 -12.20 9.08
C GLU A 237 -2.02 -12.72 7.80
N ALA A 238 -2.64 -12.52 6.64
CA ALA A 238 -2.03 -12.84 5.35
C ALA A 238 -0.73 -12.04 5.13
N LEU A 239 -0.72 -10.75 5.45
CA LEU A 239 0.51 -9.93 5.39
C LEU A 239 1.59 -10.47 6.34
N ARG A 240 1.22 -10.83 7.58
CA ARG A 240 2.14 -11.41 8.54
C ARG A 240 2.74 -12.73 8.02
N ALA A 241 1.92 -13.61 7.45
CA ALA A 241 2.37 -14.86 6.86
C ALA A 241 3.32 -14.63 5.67
N CYS A 242 3.00 -13.67 4.80
CA CYS A 242 3.87 -13.23 3.71
C CYS A 242 5.25 -12.78 4.22
N ILE A 243 5.30 -11.92 5.23
CA ILE A 243 6.56 -11.46 5.83
C ILE A 243 7.35 -12.62 6.44
N ALA A 244 6.68 -13.49 7.20
CA ALA A 244 7.33 -14.64 7.83
C ALA A 244 7.91 -15.61 6.79
N GLY A 245 7.15 -15.94 5.74
CA GLY A 245 7.59 -16.79 4.65
C GLY A 245 8.77 -16.21 3.88
N ALA A 246 8.78 -14.90 3.63
CA ALA A 246 9.91 -14.21 3.01
C ALA A 246 11.17 -14.30 3.89
N VAL A 247 11.04 -14.10 5.20
CA VAL A 247 12.18 -14.23 6.13
C VAL A 247 12.71 -15.67 6.16
N GLU A 248 11.83 -16.67 6.25
CA GLU A 248 12.23 -18.09 6.25
C GLU A 248 12.93 -18.50 4.95
N ALA A 249 12.42 -18.04 3.80
CA ALA A 249 13.00 -18.36 2.49
C ALA A 249 14.37 -17.69 2.26
N LEU A 250 14.56 -16.45 2.74
CA LEU A 250 15.77 -15.66 2.48
C LEU A 250 16.85 -15.85 3.55
N CYS A 251 16.50 -16.17 4.80
CA CYS A 251 17.45 -16.30 5.91
C CYS A 251 17.93 -17.74 6.17
N VAL A 252 17.99 -18.60 5.13
CA VAL A 252 18.60 -19.93 5.27
C VAL A 252 20.10 -19.77 5.54
N THR A 253 20.52 -19.98 6.78
CA THR A 253 21.94 -20.13 7.11
C THR A 253 22.48 -21.35 6.34
N PRO A 254 23.49 -21.21 5.47
CA PRO A 254 24.07 -22.37 4.82
C PRO A 254 24.62 -23.33 5.87
N PRO A 255 24.42 -24.66 5.72
CA PRO A 255 24.97 -25.63 6.67
C PRO A 255 26.49 -25.48 6.72
N PRO A 256 27.11 -25.65 7.91
CA PRO A 256 28.56 -25.54 8.04
C PRO A 256 29.24 -26.58 7.12
N PRO A 257 30.38 -26.22 6.49
CA PRO A 257 31.05 -27.11 5.56
C PRO A 257 31.43 -28.43 6.24
N PRO A 258 31.18 -29.59 5.60
CA PRO A 258 31.58 -30.87 6.16
C PRO A 258 33.12 -30.98 6.11
N GLY A 259 33.78 -30.79 7.25
CA GLY A 259 35.24 -31.02 7.37
C GLY A 259 36.06 -30.00 8.17
N GLY A 260 35.46 -29.25 9.09
CA GLY A 260 36.24 -28.49 10.07
C GLY A 260 36.97 -29.41 11.04
N CYS A 261 38.28 -29.58 10.82
CA CYS A 261 39.21 -30.28 11.70
C CYS A 261 39.00 -29.83 13.15
N GLY A 262 38.74 -30.78 14.05
CA GLY A 262 38.73 -30.52 15.48
C GLY A 262 40.10 -30.03 15.92
N CYS A 263 40.15 -28.85 16.51
CA CYS A 263 41.19 -28.49 17.47
C CYS A 263 40.87 -29.14 18.82
#